data_AF-G0IW25-F1
#
_entry.id   AF-G0IW25-F1
#
_cell.length_a   1.000
_cell.length_b   1.000
_cell.length_c   1.000
_cell.angle_alpha   90.00
_cell.angle_beta   90.00
_cell.angle_gamma   90.00
#
_symmetry.space_group_name_H-M   'P 1'
#
loop_
_entity.id
_entity.type
_entity.pdbx_description
1 polymer ?
#
loop_
_entity_poly.entity_id
_entity_poly.type
_entity_poly.pdbx_seq_one_letter_code
_entity_poly.pdbx_strand_id
1 'polypeptide(L)'
;MKVSIIGMGWLGVPLAEALIKEGITVKGTTTNPEKKHALRKQGFDCEQLLLNPELADPVPKGVFDTDILFINIPPSTRSKPITYHPRQIEIVKGLAQAQEIKRIIYTSSTSVYPNKNQVATEAEPITSSNTGNPALLNAENLLWENKTYDLTVIRFGGLLGDDRIPGKYFSGKKNVPGHPPVNYIHRKDAISAVLWIIERNLWNETYNIVCPKHPAKKTVIEKNALDLGFAPPVNYENPEMQQWKEIAADKWCQTKFQFIYDNPLDFTYTSNE
;
A
#
# COMPACT_ATOMS: atom_id res chain seq x y z
N MET A 1 20.36 -11.77 -4.84
CA MET A 1 19.24 -10.94 -5.36
C MET A 1 19.32 -9.57 -4.70
N LYS A 2 19.12 -8.50 -5.45
CA LYS A 2 19.05 -7.11 -4.99
C LYS A 2 17.61 -6.60 -5.10
N VAL A 3 17.12 -5.93 -4.06
CA VAL A 3 15.81 -5.26 -4.08
C VAL A 3 16.01 -3.79 -3.70
N SER A 4 15.46 -2.90 -4.50
CA SER A 4 15.42 -1.48 -4.17
C SER A 4 14.02 -1.07 -3.73
N ILE A 5 13.92 -0.38 -2.60
CA ILE A 5 12.65 0.12 -2.03
C ILE A 5 12.60 1.63 -2.18
N ILE A 6 11.73 2.12 -3.06
CA ILE A 6 11.43 3.55 -3.12
C ILE A 6 10.38 3.86 -2.06
N GLY A 7 10.79 4.50 -0.96
CA GLY A 7 9.90 4.83 0.15
C GLY A 7 10.08 3.90 1.36
N MET A 8 11.16 4.12 2.11
CA MET A 8 11.45 3.54 3.44
C MET A 8 10.56 4.16 4.51
N GLY A 9 9.25 3.95 4.37
CA GLY A 9 8.19 4.42 5.26
C GLY A 9 7.73 3.33 6.24
N TRP A 10 6.47 3.46 6.67
CA TRP A 10 5.82 2.54 7.61
C TRP A 10 5.75 1.09 7.13
N LEU A 11 5.61 0.88 5.80
CA LEU A 11 5.67 -0.44 5.17
C LEU A 11 7.08 -0.79 4.68
N GLY A 12 7.79 0.18 4.09
CA GLY A 12 9.09 -0.05 3.44
C GLY A 12 10.21 -0.47 4.40
N VAL A 13 10.28 0.11 5.60
CA VAL A 13 11.31 -0.28 6.59
C VAL A 13 11.14 -1.74 7.04
N PRO A 14 9.98 -2.18 7.57
CA PRO A 14 9.84 -3.56 8.00
C PRO A 14 9.86 -4.56 6.83
N LEU A 15 9.49 -4.14 5.60
CA LEU A 15 9.73 -4.94 4.40
C LEU A 15 11.24 -5.13 4.14
N ALA A 16 12.04 -4.06 4.26
CA ALA A 16 13.49 -4.16 4.11
C ALA A 16 14.09 -5.13 5.13
N GLU A 17 13.67 -5.06 6.40
CA GLU A 17 14.11 -5.99 7.44
C GLU A 17 13.77 -7.44 7.09
N ALA A 18 12.55 -7.69 6.61
CA ALA A 18 12.12 -9.03 6.25
C ALA A 18 12.91 -9.58 5.05
N LEU A 19 13.14 -8.77 4.01
CA LEU A 19 13.99 -9.14 2.87
C LEU A 19 15.44 -9.43 3.28
N ILE A 20 16.03 -8.60 4.15
CA ILE A 20 17.40 -8.80 4.64
C ILE A 20 17.51 -10.12 5.42
N LYS A 21 16.50 -10.48 6.20
CA LYS A 21 16.45 -11.78 6.91
C LYS A 21 16.44 -12.98 5.95
N GLU A 22 15.86 -12.83 4.76
CA GLU A 22 15.93 -13.81 3.68
C GLU A 22 17.27 -13.78 2.89
N GLY A 23 18.27 -13.02 3.37
CA GLY A 23 19.57 -12.89 2.72
C GLY A 23 19.57 -12.01 1.47
N ILE A 24 18.52 -11.22 1.25
CA ILE A 24 18.39 -10.32 0.10
C ILE A 24 19.10 -9.00 0.40
N THR A 25 19.90 -8.51 -0.55
CA THR A 25 20.52 -7.19 -0.46
C THR A 25 19.48 -6.11 -0.72
N VAL A 26 19.24 -5.22 0.23
CA VAL A 26 18.25 -4.15 0.12
C VAL A 26 18.89 -2.78 0.09
N LYS A 27 18.47 -1.95 -0.87
CA LYS A 27 18.75 -0.51 -0.88
C LYS A 27 17.45 0.28 -0.82
N GLY A 28 17.33 1.19 0.13
CA GLY A 28 16.14 1.99 0.35
C GLY A 28 16.29 3.45 -0.08
N THR A 29 15.17 4.14 -0.28
CA THR A 29 15.16 5.60 -0.37
C THR A 29 14.14 6.26 0.54
N THR A 30 14.42 7.50 0.93
CA THR A 30 13.47 8.37 1.61
C THR A 30 13.59 9.80 1.09
N THR A 31 12.54 10.60 1.23
CA THR A 31 12.57 12.02 0.88
C THR A 31 13.23 12.88 1.97
N ASN A 32 13.26 12.40 3.21
CA ASN A 32 13.72 13.17 4.38
C ASN A 32 15.21 12.88 4.70
N PRO A 33 16.08 13.90 4.71
CA PRO A 33 17.52 13.72 4.95
C PRO A 33 17.85 13.26 6.37
N GLU A 34 17.11 13.70 7.40
CA GLU A 34 17.28 13.25 8.78
C GLU A 34 16.90 11.79 8.92
N LYS A 35 15.79 11.39 8.29
CA LYS A 35 15.35 9.99 8.27
C LYS A 35 16.38 9.09 7.57
N LYS A 36 16.98 9.54 6.48
CA LYS A 36 18.08 8.83 5.81
C LYS A 36 19.22 8.57 6.79
N HIS A 37 19.64 9.58 7.55
CA HIS A 37 20.71 9.44 8.53
C HIS A 37 20.35 8.47 9.66
N ALA A 38 19.12 8.54 10.18
CA ALA A 38 18.63 7.61 11.20
C ALA A 38 18.60 6.16 10.70
N LEU A 39 18.12 5.92 9.47
CA LEU A 39 18.08 4.58 8.87
C LEU A 39 19.49 4.01 8.65
N ARG A 40 20.45 4.82 8.21
CA ARG A 40 21.86 4.37 8.08
C ARG A 40 22.46 3.96 9.42
N LYS A 41 22.17 4.69 10.50
CA LYS A 41 22.60 4.32 11.85
C LYS A 41 22.01 3.00 12.32
N GLN A 42 20.82 2.64 11.83
CA GLN A 42 20.18 1.35 12.07
C GLN A 42 20.71 0.22 11.17
N GLY A 43 21.67 0.51 10.28
CA GLY A 43 22.30 -0.47 9.40
C GLY A 43 21.66 -0.61 8.02
N PHE A 44 20.67 0.21 7.66
CA PHE A 44 20.09 0.19 6.31
C PHE A 44 20.96 0.96 5.30
N ASP A 45 21.17 0.37 4.13
CA ASP A 45 21.67 1.11 2.96
C ASP A 45 20.53 1.98 2.40
N CYS A 46 20.49 3.24 2.80
CA CYS A 46 19.42 4.17 2.44
C CYS A 46 19.99 5.45 1.82
N GLU A 47 19.39 5.90 0.71
CA GLU A 47 19.70 7.15 0.03
C GLU A 47 18.53 8.13 0.05
N GLN A 48 18.80 9.38 -0.34
CA GLN A 48 17.74 10.37 -0.52
C GLN A 48 17.27 10.35 -1.98
N LEU A 49 15.96 10.25 -2.18
CA LEU A 49 15.32 10.42 -3.48
C LEU A 49 14.10 11.33 -3.30
N LEU A 50 14.16 12.52 -3.91
CA LEU A 50 13.10 13.52 -3.81
C LEU A 50 12.39 13.68 -5.16
N LEU A 51 11.11 13.33 -5.18
CA LEU A 51 10.20 13.48 -6.32
C LEU A 51 9.08 14.46 -5.96
N ASN A 52 9.03 15.65 -6.57
CA ASN A 52 8.01 16.68 -6.30
C ASN A 52 7.61 17.53 -7.52
N PRO A 53 6.69 17.05 -8.38
CA PRO A 53 6.55 15.65 -8.75
C PRO A 53 7.75 15.17 -9.59
N GLU A 54 8.55 16.10 -10.12
CA GLU A 54 9.80 15.87 -10.83
C GLU A 54 10.94 15.46 -9.88
N LEU A 55 12.03 14.91 -10.43
CA LEU A 55 13.29 14.81 -9.69
C LEU A 55 13.75 16.21 -9.27
N ALA A 56 13.87 16.43 -7.97
CA ALA A 56 14.42 17.66 -7.42
C ALA A 56 15.95 17.63 -7.38
N ASP A 57 16.53 16.43 -7.28
CA ASP A 57 17.97 16.18 -7.15
C ASP A 57 18.42 15.08 -8.13
N PRO A 58 19.71 14.97 -8.44
CA PRO A 58 20.25 13.84 -9.18
C PRO A 58 19.89 12.50 -8.53
N VAL A 59 19.64 11.49 -9.37
CA VAL A 59 19.31 10.15 -8.90
C VAL A 59 20.50 9.59 -8.10
N PRO A 60 20.29 9.16 -6.84
CA PRO A 60 21.35 8.56 -6.04
C PRO A 60 21.90 7.29 -6.68
N LYS A 61 23.23 7.13 -6.63
CA LYS A 61 23.93 6.03 -7.29
C LYS A 61 23.48 4.68 -6.75
N GLY A 62 23.24 3.75 -7.68
CA GLY A 62 22.94 2.35 -7.38
C GLY A 62 21.56 2.08 -6.82
N VAL A 63 20.66 3.08 -6.69
CA VAL A 63 19.25 2.81 -6.33
C VAL A 63 18.53 2.00 -7.40
N PHE A 64 18.88 2.20 -8.67
CA PHE A 64 18.28 1.48 -9.80
C PHE A 64 19.15 0.33 -10.33
N ASP A 65 20.31 0.03 -9.70
CA ASP A 65 21.07 -1.21 -9.94
C ASP A 65 20.47 -2.34 -9.06
N THR A 66 19.39 -2.94 -9.55
CA THR A 66 18.57 -3.85 -8.75
C THR A 66 17.85 -4.89 -9.60
N ASP A 67 17.57 -6.05 -9.01
CA ASP A 67 16.80 -7.10 -9.69
C ASP A 67 15.30 -6.83 -9.62
N ILE A 68 14.84 -6.19 -8.54
CA ILE A 68 13.45 -5.86 -8.27
C ILE A 68 13.34 -4.45 -7.69
N LEU A 69 12.51 -3.61 -8.32
CA LEU A 69 12.15 -2.30 -7.79
C LEU A 69 10.79 -2.36 -7.10
N PHE A 70 10.76 -2.13 -5.79
CA PHE A 70 9.54 -1.98 -5.01
C PHE A 70 9.19 -0.49 -4.89
N ILE A 71 8.18 -0.05 -5.63
CA ILE A 71 7.71 1.32 -5.67
C ILE A 71 6.63 1.50 -4.59
N ASN A 72 7.01 2.12 -3.46
CA ASN A 72 6.18 2.40 -2.30
C ASN A 72 6.00 3.90 -2.05
N ILE A 73 5.63 4.61 -3.12
CA ILE A 73 5.32 6.04 -3.10
C ILE A 73 3.81 6.15 -2.84
N PRO A 74 3.35 6.72 -1.71
CA PRO A 74 1.93 6.92 -1.49
C PRO A 74 1.41 8.01 -2.44
N PRO A 75 0.18 7.88 -2.97
CA PRO A 75 -0.46 8.98 -3.66
C PRO A 75 -0.58 10.15 -2.67
N SER A 76 -0.05 11.31 -3.05
CA SER A 76 -0.02 12.49 -2.18
C SER A 76 -1.40 12.84 -1.62
N THR A 77 -1.42 13.54 -0.49
CA THR A 77 -2.64 14.06 0.15
C THR A 77 -3.44 14.97 -0.80
N ARG A 78 -4.73 15.16 -0.48
CA ARG A 78 -5.76 15.87 -1.27
C ARG A 78 -5.39 17.27 -1.79
N SER A 79 -4.27 17.85 -1.38
CA SER A 79 -3.81 19.18 -1.79
C SER A 79 -3.05 19.21 -3.12
N LYS A 80 -2.66 18.06 -3.68
CA LYS A 80 -1.93 17.99 -4.96
C LYS A 80 -2.87 17.70 -6.14
N PRO A 81 -2.53 18.16 -7.36
CA PRO A 81 -3.33 17.85 -8.54
C PRO A 81 -3.28 16.34 -8.82
N ILE A 82 -4.32 15.85 -9.49
CA ILE A 82 -4.49 14.42 -9.79
C ILE A 82 -3.37 13.83 -10.65
N THR A 83 -2.65 14.69 -11.37
CA THR A 83 -1.49 14.34 -12.21
C THR A 83 -0.18 14.20 -11.42
N TYR A 84 -0.15 14.64 -10.16
CA TYR A 84 1.08 14.69 -9.36
C TYR A 84 1.70 13.30 -9.15
N HIS A 85 0.90 12.35 -8.65
CA HIS A 85 1.36 10.98 -8.41
C HIS A 85 1.68 10.23 -9.72
N PRO A 86 0.82 10.25 -10.76
CA PRO A 86 1.18 9.72 -12.08
C PRO A 86 2.53 10.21 -12.59
N ARG A 87 2.83 11.50 -12.43
CA ARG A 87 4.10 12.07 -12.89
C ARG A 87 5.31 11.53 -12.12
N GLN A 88 5.20 11.35 -10.80
CA GLN A 88 6.27 10.69 -10.03
C GLN A 88 6.51 9.27 -10.52
N ILE A 89 5.44 8.53 -10.82
CA ILE A 89 5.52 7.14 -11.31
C ILE A 89 6.09 7.07 -12.73
N GLU A 90 5.72 8.00 -13.60
CA GLU A 90 6.27 8.11 -14.96
C GLU A 90 7.79 8.27 -14.95
N ILE A 91 8.32 9.12 -14.06
CA ILE A 91 9.76 9.32 -13.91
C ILE A 91 10.45 8.06 -13.41
N VAL A 92 9.89 7.42 -12.37
CA VAL A 92 10.44 6.17 -11.83
C VAL A 92 10.44 5.07 -12.90
N LYS A 93 9.38 4.97 -13.70
CA LYS A 93 9.31 4.08 -14.86
C LYS A 93 10.43 4.37 -15.85
N GLY A 94 10.59 5.63 -16.27
CA GLY A 94 11.64 6.02 -17.21
C GLY A 94 13.05 5.65 -16.72
N LEU A 95 13.33 5.87 -15.43
CA LEU A 95 14.58 5.46 -14.79
C LEU A 95 14.75 3.94 -14.77
N ALA A 96 13.69 3.20 -14.44
CA ALA A 96 13.72 1.73 -14.42
C ALA A 96 13.99 1.15 -15.80
N GLN A 97 13.39 1.72 -16.86
CA GLN A 97 13.64 1.30 -18.25
C GLN A 97 15.05 1.65 -18.71
N ALA A 98 15.54 2.85 -18.38
CA ALA A 98 16.89 3.29 -18.72
C ALA A 98 17.99 2.47 -18.03
N GLN A 99 17.67 1.82 -16.92
CA GLN A 99 18.57 0.90 -16.19
C GLN A 99 18.24 -0.57 -16.44
N GLU A 100 17.32 -0.86 -17.36
CA GLU A 100 16.92 -2.21 -17.76
C GLU A 100 16.51 -3.13 -16.59
N ILE A 101 15.92 -2.55 -15.54
CA ILE A 101 15.39 -3.29 -14.39
C ILE A 101 14.40 -4.34 -14.90
N LYS A 102 14.52 -5.58 -14.40
CA LYS A 102 13.73 -6.70 -14.90
C LYS A 102 12.35 -6.82 -14.27
N ARG A 103 12.19 -6.40 -13.02
CA ARG A 103 10.96 -6.60 -12.24
C ARG A 103 10.58 -5.39 -11.41
N ILE A 104 9.30 -5.06 -11.40
CA ILE A 104 8.73 -3.98 -10.60
C ILE A 104 7.56 -4.52 -9.79
N ILE A 105 7.50 -4.16 -8.52
CA ILE A 105 6.32 -4.29 -7.68
C ILE A 105 5.85 -2.88 -7.31
N TYR A 106 4.60 -2.56 -7.59
CA TYR A 106 4.03 -1.24 -7.31
C TYR A 106 2.90 -1.34 -6.28
N THR A 107 2.99 -0.53 -5.22
CA THR A 107 1.93 -0.46 -4.19
C THR A 107 0.88 0.56 -4.61
N SER A 108 -0.22 0.07 -5.16
CA SER A 108 -1.45 0.83 -5.37
C SER A 108 -2.42 0.65 -4.19
N SER A 109 -3.70 0.99 -4.38
CA SER A 109 -4.75 0.86 -3.38
C SER A 109 -6.07 0.47 -4.00
N THR A 110 -6.89 -0.26 -3.24
CA THR A 110 -8.28 -0.57 -3.59
C THR A 110 -9.18 0.67 -3.75
N SER A 111 -8.70 1.87 -3.42
CA SER A 111 -9.39 3.13 -3.74
C SER A 111 -9.64 3.35 -5.23
N VAL A 112 -8.96 2.63 -6.13
CA VAL A 112 -9.23 2.69 -7.59
C VAL A 112 -10.64 2.26 -7.96
N TYR A 113 -11.26 1.37 -7.17
CA TYR A 113 -12.64 0.95 -7.37
C TYR A 113 -13.63 2.05 -6.91
N PRO A 114 -14.73 2.30 -7.62
CA PRO A 114 -15.77 3.21 -7.14
C PRO A 114 -16.59 2.60 -6.00
N ASN A 115 -17.22 3.45 -5.18
CA ASN A 115 -18.19 3.01 -4.18
C ASN A 115 -19.57 2.88 -4.86
N LYS A 116 -19.94 1.66 -5.28
CA LYS A 116 -21.18 1.38 -6.03
C LYS A 116 -22.06 0.30 -5.39
N ASN A 117 -21.90 0.07 -4.09
CA ASN A 117 -22.59 -1.00 -3.36
C ASN A 117 -22.35 -2.37 -4.00
N GLN A 118 -21.07 -2.69 -4.23
CA GLN A 118 -20.64 -3.84 -5.00
C GLN A 118 -19.51 -4.60 -4.32
N VAL A 119 -19.34 -5.86 -4.71
CA VAL A 119 -18.10 -6.62 -4.49
C VAL A 119 -17.21 -6.39 -5.71
N ALA A 120 -16.09 -5.71 -5.53
CA ALA A 120 -15.15 -5.37 -6.59
C ALA A 120 -14.05 -6.43 -6.70
N THR A 121 -13.66 -6.77 -7.93
CA THR A 121 -12.64 -7.78 -8.24
C THR A 121 -11.59 -7.20 -9.20
N GLU A 122 -10.46 -7.86 -9.38
CA GLU A 122 -9.43 -7.45 -10.36
C GLU A 122 -9.91 -7.54 -11.81
N ALA A 123 -10.99 -8.30 -12.08
CA ALA A 123 -11.62 -8.41 -13.39
C ALA A 123 -12.58 -7.25 -13.70
N GLU A 124 -12.92 -6.41 -12.71
CA GLU A 124 -13.81 -5.27 -12.94
C GLU A 124 -13.13 -4.24 -13.86
N PRO A 125 -13.77 -3.83 -14.97
CA PRO A 125 -13.21 -2.83 -15.87
C PRO A 125 -13.25 -1.45 -15.19
N ILE A 126 -12.08 -0.95 -14.80
CA ILE A 126 -11.91 0.40 -14.25
C ILE A 126 -11.36 1.33 -15.35
N THR A 127 -12.01 2.46 -15.55
CA THR A 127 -11.64 3.49 -16.51
C THR A 127 -11.45 4.84 -15.81
N SER A 128 -10.91 5.82 -16.53
CA SER A 128 -10.81 7.20 -16.06
C SER A 128 -12.15 7.83 -15.68
N SER A 129 -13.26 7.36 -16.27
CA SER A 129 -14.60 7.88 -16.02
C SER A 129 -15.31 7.25 -14.82
N ASN A 130 -14.89 6.05 -14.37
CA ASN A 130 -15.59 5.32 -13.31
C ASN A 130 -14.75 5.08 -12.06
N THR A 131 -13.45 5.36 -12.10
CA THR A 131 -12.53 5.05 -10.99
C THR A 131 -12.81 5.88 -9.74
N GLY A 132 -12.64 5.25 -8.58
CA GLY A 132 -12.68 5.94 -7.28
C GLY A 132 -11.41 6.77 -7.00
N ASN A 133 -10.32 6.52 -7.74
CA ASN A 133 -9.05 7.24 -7.57
C ASN A 133 -8.29 7.34 -8.91
N PRO A 134 -8.57 8.39 -9.72
CA PRO A 134 -7.96 8.50 -11.04
C PRO A 134 -6.44 8.75 -11.01
N ALA A 135 -5.89 9.31 -9.93
CA ALA A 135 -4.43 9.45 -9.79
C ALA A 135 -3.74 8.09 -9.69
N LEU A 136 -4.30 7.16 -8.91
CA LEU A 136 -3.75 5.81 -8.79
C LEU A 136 -3.96 4.99 -10.06
N LEU A 137 -5.16 5.03 -10.65
CA LEU A 137 -5.42 4.28 -11.88
C LEU A 137 -4.50 4.74 -13.02
N ASN A 138 -4.28 6.05 -13.17
CA ASN A 138 -3.37 6.55 -14.19
C ASN A 138 -1.92 6.09 -13.92
N ALA A 139 -1.47 6.12 -12.66
CA ALA A 139 -0.16 5.57 -12.29
C ALA A 139 -0.03 4.06 -12.59
N GLU A 140 -1.06 3.26 -12.32
CA GLU A 140 -1.08 1.84 -12.69
C GLU A 140 -0.95 1.66 -14.22
N ASN A 141 -1.77 2.38 -14.99
CA ASN A 141 -1.78 2.31 -16.46
C ASN A 141 -0.42 2.69 -17.04
N LEU A 142 0.21 3.76 -16.52
CA LEU A 142 1.55 4.17 -16.93
C LEU A 142 2.57 3.05 -16.74
N LEU A 143 2.51 2.30 -15.64
CA LEU A 143 3.45 1.19 -15.42
C LEU A 143 3.19 -0.01 -16.32
N TRP A 144 1.94 -0.25 -16.73
CA TRP A 144 1.57 -1.32 -17.66
C TRP A 144 1.94 -1.02 -19.11
N GLU A 145 1.75 0.23 -19.52
CA GLU A 145 1.97 0.67 -20.89
C GLU A 145 3.45 0.56 -21.30
N ASN A 146 3.74 0.02 -22.49
CA ASN A 146 5.10 -0.04 -23.06
C ASN A 146 6.18 -0.54 -22.09
N LYS A 147 5.83 -1.43 -21.16
CA LYS A 147 6.75 -1.95 -20.14
C LYS A 147 7.80 -2.86 -20.78
N THR A 148 9.03 -2.77 -20.29
CA THR A 148 10.16 -3.65 -20.65
C THR A 148 10.57 -4.57 -19.50
N TYR A 149 9.72 -4.62 -18.47
CA TYR A 149 9.89 -5.35 -17.22
C TYR A 149 8.64 -6.17 -16.91
N ASP A 150 8.82 -7.16 -16.05
CA ASP A 150 7.73 -7.84 -15.37
C ASP A 150 7.17 -6.94 -14.27
N LEU A 151 5.84 -6.88 -14.16
CA LEU A 151 5.16 -5.96 -13.25
C LEU A 151 4.15 -6.69 -12.38
N THR A 152 4.17 -6.42 -11.08
CA THR A 152 3.08 -6.79 -10.17
C THR A 152 2.52 -5.53 -9.54
N VAL A 153 1.22 -5.29 -9.73
CA VAL A 153 0.50 -4.20 -9.07
C VAL A 153 -0.24 -4.77 -7.87
N ILE A 154 0.07 -4.25 -6.68
CA ILE A 154 -0.61 -4.62 -5.44
C ILE A 154 -1.61 -3.54 -5.08
N ARG A 155 -2.91 -3.83 -5.17
CA ARG A 155 -3.98 -2.97 -4.65
C ARG A 155 -4.22 -3.34 -3.19
N PHE A 156 -3.45 -2.72 -2.29
CA PHE A 156 -3.65 -2.93 -0.86
C PHE A 156 -4.98 -2.32 -0.38
N GLY A 157 -5.62 -3.03 0.55
CA GLY A 157 -6.64 -2.44 1.41
C GLY A 157 -6.09 -1.35 2.33
N GLY A 158 -6.89 -0.93 3.30
CA GLY A 158 -6.44 -0.09 4.39
C GLY A 158 -5.32 -0.79 5.18
N LEU A 159 -4.09 -0.30 4.99
CA LEU A 159 -2.88 -0.76 5.67
C LEU A 159 -2.90 -0.36 7.14
N LEU A 160 -3.12 -1.34 8.02
CA LEU A 160 -3.31 -1.15 9.47
C LEU A 160 -2.48 -2.15 10.28
N GLY A 161 -2.55 -2.02 11.60
CA GLY A 161 -1.80 -2.83 12.56
C GLY A 161 -0.70 -2.02 13.24
N ASP A 162 -0.12 -2.59 14.29
CA ASP A 162 0.90 -1.93 15.11
C ASP A 162 0.42 -0.55 15.59
N ASP A 163 1.05 0.55 15.16
CA ASP A 163 0.72 1.93 15.54
C ASP A 163 -0.45 2.54 14.72
N ARG A 164 -0.95 1.86 13.69
CA ARG A 164 -2.09 2.32 12.87
C ARG A 164 -3.40 1.69 13.30
N ILE A 165 -4.03 2.32 14.29
CA ILE A 165 -5.29 1.88 14.88
C ILE A 165 -6.46 2.63 14.22
N PRO A 166 -7.35 1.96 13.44
CA PRO A 166 -8.40 2.66 12.72
C PRO A 166 -9.38 3.36 13.67
N GLY A 167 -9.68 2.78 14.84
CA GLY A 167 -10.57 3.41 15.84
C GLY A 167 -10.08 4.76 16.36
N LYS A 168 -8.76 4.95 16.54
CA LYS A 168 -8.20 6.24 17.02
C LYS A 168 -8.50 7.39 16.07
N TYR A 169 -8.61 7.15 14.76
CA TYR A 169 -8.95 8.20 13.79
C TYR A 169 -10.39 8.70 13.90
N PHE A 170 -11.26 7.98 14.60
CA PHE A 170 -12.69 8.29 14.75
C PHE A 170 -13.11 8.55 16.20
N SER A 171 -12.20 8.42 17.17
CA SER A 171 -12.44 8.73 18.58
C SER A 171 -13.05 10.13 18.75
N GLY A 172 -14.21 10.20 19.42
CA GLY A 172 -14.92 11.46 19.69
C GLY A 172 -15.53 12.17 18.47
N LYS A 173 -15.42 11.60 17.25
CA LYS A 173 -16.06 12.18 16.05
C LYS A 173 -17.55 11.87 16.02
N LYS A 174 -18.31 12.76 15.39
CA LYS A 174 -19.74 12.59 15.08
C LYS A 174 -19.90 12.20 13.61
N ASN A 175 -21.04 11.59 13.28
CA ASN A 175 -21.43 11.19 11.93
C ASN A 175 -20.31 10.40 11.26
N VAL A 176 -19.86 9.33 11.91
CA VAL A 176 -18.83 8.46 11.32
C VAL A 176 -19.50 7.46 10.37
N PRO A 177 -19.02 7.30 9.12
CA PRO A 177 -19.47 6.22 8.28
C PRO A 177 -18.92 4.90 8.84
N GLY A 178 -19.80 4.11 9.44
CA GLY A 178 -19.47 2.89 10.19
C GLY A 178 -20.18 1.64 9.70
N HIS A 179 -21.19 1.76 8.85
CA HIS A 179 -21.94 0.60 8.34
C HIS A 179 -21.26 -0.14 7.18
N PRO A 180 -20.56 0.54 6.25
CA PRO A 180 -19.83 -0.14 5.19
C PRO A 180 -18.84 -1.19 5.70
N PRO A 181 -18.64 -2.28 4.93
CA PRO A 181 -17.55 -3.22 5.15
C PRO A 181 -16.20 -2.52 5.12
N VAL A 182 -15.28 -2.96 5.97
CA VAL A 182 -13.88 -2.57 5.86
C VAL A 182 -13.16 -3.44 4.83
N ASN A 183 -12.13 -2.88 4.21
CA ASN A 183 -11.26 -3.61 3.29
C ASN A 183 -9.83 -3.39 3.79
N TYR A 184 -9.45 -4.09 4.85
CA TYR A 184 -8.19 -3.86 5.56
C TYR A 184 -7.19 -5.00 5.32
N ILE A 185 -5.91 -4.71 5.54
CA ILE A 185 -4.84 -5.69 5.54
C ILE A 185 -3.85 -5.33 6.65
N HIS A 186 -3.40 -6.32 7.40
CA HIS A 186 -2.42 -6.11 8.46
C HIS A 186 -1.03 -5.90 7.86
N ARG A 187 -0.17 -5.07 8.50
CA ARG A 187 1.20 -4.81 8.04
C ARG A 187 2.01 -6.08 7.81
N LYS A 188 1.92 -7.04 8.74
CA LYS A 188 2.63 -8.33 8.65
C LYS A 188 2.21 -9.13 7.42
N ASP A 189 0.91 -9.18 7.11
CA ASP A 189 0.41 -9.84 5.90
C ASP A 189 0.82 -9.09 4.64
N ALA A 190 0.81 -7.75 4.65
CA ALA A 190 1.27 -6.95 3.52
C ALA A 190 2.75 -7.19 3.20
N ILE A 191 3.62 -7.30 4.22
CA ILE A 191 5.04 -7.65 4.04
C ILE A 191 5.17 -9.09 3.52
N SER A 192 4.49 -10.03 4.15
CA SER A 192 4.53 -11.46 3.76
C SER A 192 4.02 -11.66 2.33
N ALA A 193 3.05 -10.87 1.89
CA ALA A 193 2.54 -10.90 0.53
C ALA A 193 3.58 -10.44 -0.50
N VAL A 194 4.37 -9.42 -0.19
CA VAL A 194 5.47 -8.99 -1.08
C VAL A 194 6.54 -10.09 -1.17
N LEU A 195 6.90 -10.71 -0.05
CA LEU A 195 7.82 -11.85 -0.04
C LEU A 195 7.27 -13.01 -0.87
N TRP A 196 5.99 -13.34 -0.71
CA TRP A 196 5.31 -14.40 -1.46
C TRP A 196 5.31 -14.15 -2.97
N ILE A 197 5.07 -12.90 -3.41
CA ILE A 197 5.16 -12.53 -4.83
C ILE A 197 6.55 -12.79 -5.38
N ILE A 198 7.59 -12.42 -4.63
CA ILE A 198 8.99 -12.61 -5.04
C ILE A 198 9.34 -14.10 -5.08
N GLU A 199 9.01 -14.86 -4.04
CA GLU A 199 9.31 -16.30 -3.92
C GLU A 199 8.59 -17.12 -4.99
N ARG A 200 7.30 -16.84 -5.22
CA ARG A 200 6.44 -17.60 -6.14
C ARG A 200 6.44 -17.07 -7.56
N ASN A 201 7.26 -16.05 -7.85
CA ASN A 201 7.36 -15.41 -9.15
C ASN A 201 6.01 -14.96 -9.73
N LEU A 202 5.19 -14.30 -8.90
CA LEU A 202 3.84 -13.85 -9.27
C LEU A 202 3.90 -12.53 -10.04
N TRP A 203 4.38 -12.60 -11.27
CA TRP A 203 4.63 -11.46 -12.15
C TRP A 203 3.53 -11.26 -13.20
N ASN A 204 3.45 -10.04 -13.74
CA ASN A 204 2.51 -9.64 -14.79
C ASN A 204 1.04 -9.75 -14.36
N GLU A 205 0.80 -9.48 -13.08
CA GLU A 205 -0.52 -9.57 -12.48
C GLU A 205 -0.86 -8.34 -11.62
N THR A 206 -2.15 -8.09 -11.49
CA THR A 206 -2.70 -7.20 -10.47
C THR A 206 -3.41 -8.03 -9.40
N TYR A 207 -3.13 -7.75 -8.13
CA TYR A 207 -3.75 -8.43 -6.99
C TYR A 207 -4.39 -7.43 -6.02
N ASN A 208 -5.62 -7.70 -5.62
CA ASN A 208 -6.24 -7.14 -4.44
C ASN A 208 -5.72 -7.89 -3.22
N ILE A 209 -4.98 -7.18 -2.37
CA ILE A 209 -4.42 -7.78 -1.14
C ILE A 209 -5.13 -7.13 0.04
N VAL A 210 -6.18 -7.83 0.48
CA VAL A 210 -7.08 -7.49 1.58
C VAL A 210 -7.39 -8.76 2.39
N CYS A 211 -7.75 -8.60 3.65
CA CYS A 211 -8.25 -9.72 4.45
C CYS A 211 -9.52 -10.32 3.79
N PRO A 212 -9.69 -11.66 3.82
CA PRO A 212 -10.89 -12.30 3.30
C PRO A 212 -12.19 -11.94 4.04
N LYS A 213 -12.11 -11.51 5.31
CA LYS A 213 -13.27 -11.09 6.09
C LYS A 213 -13.38 -9.56 6.11
N HIS A 214 -14.62 -9.10 5.92
CA HIS A 214 -14.97 -7.69 5.77
C HIS A 214 -15.98 -7.22 6.84
N PRO A 215 -15.63 -7.24 8.14
CA PRO A 215 -16.52 -6.78 9.20
C PRO A 215 -16.96 -5.32 8.97
N ALA A 216 -18.12 -4.95 9.50
CA ALA A 216 -18.56 -3.56 9.46
C ALA A 216 -17.54 -2.65 10.15
N LYS A 217 -17.31 -1.47 9.59
CA LYS A 217 -16.31 -0.52 10.12
C LYS A 217 -16.56 -0.12 11.57
N LYS A 218 -17.81 0.04 11.96
CA LYS A 218 -18.20 0.32 13.35
C LYS A 218 -17.72 -0.78 14.29
N THR A 219 -17.87 -2.05 13.91
CA THR A 219 -17.48 -3.20 14.73
C THR A 219 -15.97 -3.20 15.01
N VAL A 220 -15.15 -2.89 14.00
CA VAL A 220 -13.70 -2.75 14.17
C VAL A 220 -13.35 -1.57 15.08
N ILE A 221 -13.99 -0.42 14.86
CA ILE A 221 -13.74 0.80 15.65
C ILE A 221 -14.11 0.60 17.12
N GLU A 222 -15.30 0.04 17.38
CA GLU A 222 -15.82 -0.25 18.73
C GLU A 222 -14.92 -1.25 19.45
N LYS A 223 -14.48 -2.32 18.77
CA LYS A 223 -13.52 -3.27 19.33
C LYS A 223 -12.19 -2.60 19.68
N ASN A 224 -11.64 -1.76 18.79
CA ASN A 224 -10.40 -1.04 19.11
C ASN A 224 -10.56 -0.11 20.32
N ALA A 225 -11.69 0.62 20.40
CA ALA A 225 -11.97 1.53 21.50
C ALA A 225 -12.06 0.78 22.84
N LEU A 226 -12.74 -0.38 22.83
CA LEU A 226 -12.84 -1.27 23.98
C LEU A 226 -11.46 -1.83 24.40
N ASP A 227 -10.73 -2.45 23.46
CA ASP A 227 -9.47 -3.15 23.75
C ASP A 227 -8.35 -2.20 24.20
N LEU A 228 -8.35 -0.95 23.72
CA LEU A 228 -7.26 0.01 23.93
C LEU A 228 -7.67 1.19 24.84
N GLY A 229 -8.87 1.17 25.43
CA GLY A 229 -9.29 2.12 26.45
C GLY A 229 -9.44 3.58 25.99
N PHE A 230 -9.90 3.83 24.75
CA PHE A 230 -10.20 5.19 24.27
C PHE A 230 -11.69 5.34 23.90
N ALA A 231 -12.17 6.58 23.79
CA ALA A 231 -13.58 6.85 23.51
C ALA A 231 -13.98 6.42 22.09
N PRO A 232 -15.10 5.71 21.90
CA PRO A 232 -15.63 5.46 20.55
C PRO A 232 -16.12 6.76 19.89
N PRO A 233 -16.52 6.72 18.61
CA PRO A 233 -17.28 7.80 17.99
C PRO A 233 -18.55 8.13 18.79
N VAL A 234 -18.98 9.38 18.74
CA VAL A 234 -20.21 9.83 19.40
C VAL A 234 -21.45 9.20 18.78
N ASN A 235 -21.47 9.08 17.45
CA ASN A 235 -22.52 8.41 16.69
C ASN A 235 -22.05 8.04 15.28
N TYR A 236 -22.84 7.19 14.63
CA TYR A 236 -22.63 6.77 13.24
C TYR A 236 -23.67 7.41 12.32
N GLU A 237 -23.29 7.58 11.05
CA GLU A 237 -24.22 8.01 9.98
C GLU A 237 -25.32 6.96 9.75
N ASN A 238 -26.48 7.40 9.22
CA ASN A 238 -27.55 6.48 8.81
C ASN A 238 -27.03 5.50 7.72
N PRO A 239 -27.23 4.17 7.88
CA PRO A 239 -26.81 3.18 6.89
C PRO A 239 -27.29 3.46 5.46
N GLU A 240 -28.52 3.93 5.28
CA GLU A 240 -29.14 4.12 3.94
C GLU A 240 -28.44 5.20 3.10
N MET A 241 -27.70 6.10 3.74
CA MET A 241 -26.97 7.18 3.06
C MET A 241 -25.54 6.76 2.64
N GLN A 242 -25.07 5.58 3.04
CA GLN A 242 -23.67 5.18 2.87
C GLN A 242 -23.49 4.26 1.67
N GLN A 243 -22.74 4.74 0.67
CA GLN A 243 -22.23 3.89 -0.39
C GLN A 243 -21.05 3.05 0.10
N TRP A 244 -20.96 1.82 -0.36
CA TRP A 244 -19.91 0.88 0.02
C TRP A 244 -19.29 0.17 -1.18
N LYS A 245 -18.18 -0.50 -0.89
CA LYS A 245 -17.61 -1.55 -1.73
C LYS A 245 -16.93 -2.56 -0.82
N GLU A 246 -17.07 -3.82 -1.16
CA GLU A 246 -16.27 -4.91 -0.62
C GLU A 246 -15.24 -5.28 -1.68
N ILE A 247 -14.01 -5.63 -1.29
CA ILE A 247 -12.95 -5.97 -2.23
C ILE A 247 -12.70 -7.47 -2.13
N ALA A 248 -12.95 -8.20 -3.20
CA ALA A 248 -12.69 -9.63 -3.27
C ALA A 248 -11.19 -9.92 -3.13
N ALA A 249 -10.87 -10.90 -2.27
CA ALA A 249 -9.52 -11.44 -2.10
C ALA A 249 -9.30 -12.75 -2.89
N ASP A 250 -10.30 -13.23 -3.62
CA ASP A 250 -10.34 -14.58 -4.23
C ASP A 250 -9.11 -14.89 -5.08
N LYS A 251 -8.72 -13.95 -5.96
CA LYS A 251 -7.54 -14.13 -6.83
C LYS A 251 -6.25 -14.27 -6.01
N TRP A 252 -6.10 -13.49 -4.93
CA TRP A 252 -4.96 -13.62 -4.03
C TRP A 252 -5.00 -14.95 -3.27
N CYS A 253 -6.15 -15.37 -2.75
CA CYS A 253 -6.33 -16.65 -2.08
C CYS A 253 -5.99 -17.85 -2.98
N GLN A 254 -6.23 -17.75 -4.29
CA GLN A 254 -5.86 -18.80 -5.27
C GLN A 254 -4.34 -19.03 -5.34
N THR A 255 -3.52 -18.02 -4.99
CA THR A 255 -2.05 -18.16 -4.91
C THR A 255 -1.60 -19.05 -3.75
N LYS A 256 -2.52 -19.48 -2.88
CA LYS A 256 -2.28 -20.28 -1.67
C LYS A 256 -1.53 -19.55 -0.55
N PHE A 257 -1.44 -18.23 -0.64
CA PHE A 257 -0.95 -17.38 0.45
C PHE A 257 -1.73 -17.66 1.75
N GLN A 258 -1.00 -17.76 2.86
CA GLN A 258 -1.58 -17.96 4.19
C GLN A 258 -1.58 -16.65 4.96
N PHE A 259 -2.76 -16.17 5.33
CA PHE A 259 -2.89 -14.97 6.15
C PHE A 259 -2.53 -15.28 7.60
N ILE A 260 -1.70 -14.41 8.19
CA ILE A 260 -1.49 -14.32 9.63
C ILE A 260 -2.76 -13.77 10.28
N TYR A 261 -3.39 -12.76 9.65
CA TYR A 261 -4.68 -12.20 10.06
C TYR A 261 -5.68 -12.22 8.91
N ASP A 262 -6.62 -13.17 8.95
CA ASP A 262 -7.70 -13.26 7.96
C ASP A 262 -8.89 -12.33 8.26
N ASN A 263 -8.91 -11.74 9.46
CA ASN A 263 -9.98 -10.90 9.99
C ASN A 263 -9.42 -9.61 10.60
N PRO A 264 -9.91 -8.42 10.19
CA PRO A 264 -9.56 -7.16 10.83
C PRO A 264 -9.87 -7.08 12.33
N LEU A 265 -10.79 -7.88 12.86
CA LEU A 265 -11.08 -7.93 14.30
C LEU A 265 -9.96 -8.57 15.12
N ASP A 266 -9.10 -9.36 14.48
CA ASP A 266 -8.00 -10.10 15.12
C ASP A 266 -6.67 -9.34 15.02
N PHE A 267 -6.66 -8.15 14.40
CA PHE A 267 -5.46 -7.35 14.26
C PHE A 267 -4.89 -6.96 15.63
N THR A 268 -3.58 -7.10 15.75
CA THR A 268 -2.83 -6.64 16.93
C THR A 268 -2.38 -5.20 16.75
N TYR A 269 -2.46 -4.43 17.83
CA TYR A 269 -2.04 -3.03 17.84
C TYR A 269 -1.09 -2.76 19.00
N THR A 270 -0.16 -1.85 18.78
CA THR A 270 0.74 -1.33 19.81
C THR A 270 0.34 0.11 20.05
N SER A 271 -0.21 0.41 21.24
CA SER A 271 -0.35 1.80 21.66
C SER A 271 1.04 2.31 22.02
N ASN A 272 1.61 3.18 21.19
CA ASN A 272 2.63 4.08 21.69
C ASN A 272 1.91 4.99 22.70
N GLU A 273 2.25 4.84 23.97
CA GLU A 273 1.97 5.84 25.01
C GLU A 273 2.66 7.16 24.68
#